data_AF-A0AA39Q8Q9-F1
#
_entry.id   AF-A0AA39Q8Q9-F1
#
_cell.length_a   1.000
_cell.length_b   1.000
_cell.length_c   1.000
_cell.angle_alpha   90.00
_cell.angle_beta   90.00
_cell.angle_gamma   90.00
#
_symmetry.space_group_name_H-M   'P 1'
#
loop_
_entity.id
_entity.type
_entity.pdbx_description
1 polymer ?
#
loop_
_entity_poly.entity_id
_entity_poly.type
_entity_poly.pdbx_seq_one_letter_code
_entity_poly.pdbx_strand_id
1 'polypeptide(L)'
;MTPAKLEHDRLQMIHGLEDLVKSMKHCVSTSEAYLTSYKAAFSSNEQEEDVKPVKGKRKHSDTEEPAVDGKRKRIAPKKDPNAPRRPASTYLLFQNEVRTATKQDHPNITAQELTSLISKMWSEMSPAEKQVRRSFLILLVSSSSVADVC
;
A
#
# COMPACT_ATOMS: atom_id res chain seq x y z
N MET A 1 40.89 17.91 -41.91
CA MET A 1 39.51 18.03 -41.39
C MET A 1 39.23 19.51 -41.19
N THR A 2 38.22 20.09 -41.83
CA THR A 2 37.94 21.54 -41.69
C THR A 2 37.15 21.80 -40.39
N PRO A 3 37.40 22.92 -39.71
CA PRO A 3 36.70 23.25 -38.45
C PRO A 3 35.17 23.29 -38.63
N ALA A 4 34.69 23.68 -39.81
CA ALA A 4 33.26 23.69 -40.15
C ALA A 4 32.61 22.29 -40.16
N LYS A 5 33.35 21.24 -40.53
CA LYS A 5 32.82 19.87 -40.56
C LYS A 5 32.62 19.31 -39.16
N LEU A 6 33.58 19.56 -38.25
CA LEU A 6 33.48 19.13 -36.86
C LEU A 6 32.30 19.80 -36.14
N GLU A 7 32.07 21.09 -36.37
CA GLU A 7 30.92 21.80 -35.83
C GLU A 7 29.58 21.28 -36.40
N HIS A 8 29.55 20.93 -37.69
CA HIS A 8 28.39 20.31 -38.30
C HIS A 8 28.07 18.96 -37.66
N ASP A 9 29.07 18.10 -37.49
CA ASP A 9 28.92 16.78 -36.87
C ASP A 9 28.46 16.90 -35.41
N ARG A 10 29.00 17.89 -34.66
CA ARG A 10 28.56 18.24 -33.31
C ARG A 10 27.08 18.66 -33.27
N LEU A 11 26.64 19.52 -34.18
CA LEU A 11 25.25 19.98 -34.25
C LEU A 11 24.29 18.84 -34.62
N GLN A 12 24.69 17.94 -35.53
CA GLN A 12 23.90 16.76 -35.85
C GLN A 12 23.67 15.85 -34.64
N MET A 13 24.71 15.66 -33.81
CA MET A 13 24.59 14.86 -32.59
C MET A 13 23.64 15.51 -31.58
N ILE A 14 23.69 16.83 -31.43
CA ILE A 14 22.78 17.58 -30.54
C ILE A 14 21.33 17.42 -30.99
N HIS A 15 21.03 17.61 -32.27
CA HIS A 15 19.67 17.45 -32.79
C HIS A 15 19.13 16.02 -32.61
N GLY A 16 19.97 15.00 -32.83
CA GLY A 16 19.57 13.60 -32.60
C GLY A 16 19.20 13.32 -31.14
N LEU A 17 19.92 13.91 -30.19
CA LEU A 17 19.61 13.80 -28.76
C LEU A 17 18.31 14.55 -28.41
N GLU A 18 18.09 15.73 -28.99
CA GLU A 18 16.83 16.47 -28.79
C GLU A 18 15.62 15.69 -29.31
N ASP A 19 15.74 15.01 -30.44
CA ASP A 19 14.66 14.19 -31.00
C ASP A 19 14.37 12.94 -30.17
N LEU A 20 15.40 12.31 -29.62
CA LEU A 20 15.23 11.22 -28.65
C LEU A 20 14.48 11.70 -27.39
N VAL A 21 14.85 12.87 -26.86
CA VAL A 21 14.17 13.47 -25.71
C VAL A 21 12.72 13.81 -26.03
N LYS A 22 12.42 14.32 -27.22
CA LYS A 22 11.03 14.57 -27.67
C LYS A 22 10.23 13.28 -27.75
N SER A 23 10.81 12.22 -28.31
CA SER A 23 10.17 10.90 -28.39
C SER A 23 9.86 10.35 -27.00
N MET A 24 10.82 10.40 -26.07
CA MET A 24 10.63 9.94 -24.70
C MET A 24 9.54 10.75 -23.96
N LYS A 25 9.51 12.07 -24.14
CA LYS A 25 8.44 12.93 -23.59
C LYS A 25 7.07 12.58 -24.17
N HIS A 26 7.00 12.22 -25.44
CA HIS A 26 5.76 11.77 -26.07
C HIS A 26 5.26 10.45 -25.49
N CYS A 27 6.16 9.49 -25.24
CA CYS A 27 5.83 8.24 -24.55
C CYS A 27 5.26 8.49 -23.14
N VAL A 28 5.84 9.42 -22.38
CA VAL A 28 5.33 9.78 -21.06
C VAL A 28 3.95 10.42 -21.17
N SER A 29 3.78 11.42 -22.04
CA SER A 29 2.50 12.12 -22.22
C SER A 29 1.37 11.18 -22.66
N THR A 30 1.65 10.25 -23.57
CA THR A 30 0.66 9.24 -23.99
C THR A 30 0.30 8.28 -22.86
N SER A 31 1.28 7.86 -22.05
CA SER A 31 1.01 7.03 -20.87
C SER A 31 0.15 7.75 -19.83
N GLU A 32 0.40 9.05 -19.60
CA GLU A 32 -0.38 9.87 -18.68
C GLU A 32 -1.81 10.12 -19.19
N ALA A 33 -1.99 10.33 -20.50
CA ALA A 33 -3.31 10.44 -21.11
C ALA A 33 -4.12 9.15 -20.96
N TYR A 34 -3.47 7.99 -21.12
CA TYR A 34 -4.10 6.70 -20.86
C TYR A 34 -4.48 6.53 -19.39
N LEU A 35 -3.58 6.82 -18.45
CA LEU A 35 -3.88 6.78 -17.01
C LEU A 35 -4.98 7.77 -16.62
N THR A 36 -5.02 8.94 -17.23
CA THR A 36 -6.06 9.95 -16.98
C THR A 36 -7.42 9.48 -17.49
N SER A 37 -7.48 8.90 -18.68
CA SER A 37 -8.74 8.34 -19.20
C SER A 37 -9.18 7.10 -18.42
N TYR A 38 -8.24 6.25 -17.99
CA TYR A 38 -8.50 5.14 -17.08
C TYR A 38 -9.06 5.62 -15.74
N LYS A 39 -8.44 6.65 -15.16
CA LYS A 39 -8.91 7.26 -13.91
C LYS A 39 -10.27 7.92 -14.09
N ALA A 40 -10.51 8.63 -15.19
CA ALA A 40 -11.82 9.22 -15.49
C ALA A 40 -12.92 8.17 -15.68
N ALA A 41 -12.61 7.05 -16.36
CA ALA A 41 -13.55 5.95 -16.58
C ALA A 41 -13.89 5.18 -15.28
N PHE A 42 -13.00 5.16 -14.30
CA PHE A 42 -13.21 4.55 -12.99
C PHE A 42 -13.53 5.57 -11.87
N SER A 43 -13.52 6.87 -12.15
CA SER A 43 -13.83 7.94 -11.19
C SER A 43 -15.32 8.00 -10.82
N SER A 44 -16.17 7.22 -11.48
CA SER A 44 -17.53 6.90 -11.00
C SER A 44 -17.56 5.75 -9.98
N ASN A 45 -16.41 5.19 -9.59
CA ASN A 45 -16.32 4.12 -8.59
C ASN A 45 -15.12 4.24 -7.62
N GLU A 46 -14.43 5.38 -7.57
CA GLU A 46 -13.70 5.80 -6.38
C GLU A 46 -14.63 6.66 -5.52
N GLN A 47 -15.52 6.00 -4.78
CA GLN A 47 -15.77 6.52 -3.44
C GLN A 47 -14.40 6.56 -2.77
N GLU A 48 -13.90 7.77 -2.54
CA GLU A 48 -13.17 8.05 -1.32
C GLU A 48 -14.03 7.49 -0.18
N GLU A 49 -13.78 6.23 0.19
CA GLU A 49 -14.39 5.64 1.37
C GLU A 49 -13.70 6.35 2.55
N ASP A 50 -14.20 7.54 2.88
CA ASP A 50 -14.49 7.89 4.25
C ASP A 50 -15.30 6.71 4.82
N VAL A 51 -14.59 5.67 5.26
CA VAL A 51 -15.15 4.65 6.13
C VAL A 51 -15.39 5.36 7.45
N LYS A 52 -16.48 6.14 7.49
CA LYS A 52 -17.21 6.36 8.73
C LYS A 52 -17.42 4.98 9.33
N PRO A 53 -17.14 4.80 10.63
CA PRO A 53 -17.27 3.50 11.25
C PRO A 53 -18.73 3.09 11.13
N VAL A 54 -19.01 2.09 10.29
CA VAL A 54 -20.26 1.36 10.35
C VAL A 54 -20.29 0.72 11.73
N LYS A 55 -21.00 1.36 12.66
CA LYS A 55 -21.46 0.74 13.91
C LYS A 55 -22.42 -0.38 13.52
N GLY A 56 -21.87 -1.50 13.09
CA GLY A 56 -22.56 -2.77 13.04
C GLY A 56 -22.88 -3.16 14.48
N LYS A 57 -24.08 -2.79 14.93
CA LYS A 57 -24.70 -3.31 16.15
C LYS A 57 -24.70 -4.84 15.99
N ARG A 58 -23.73 -5.52 16.60
CA ARG A 58 -23.81 -6.97 16.79
C ARG A 58 -24.99 -7.17 17.73
N LYS A 59 -26.14 -7.52 17.17
CA LYS A 59 -27.32 -7.90 17.93
C LYS A 59 -26.93 -9.14 18.72
N HIS A 60 -26.78 -8.98 20.03
CA HIS A 60 -26.80 -10.09 20.97
C HIS A 60 -28.23 -10.66 20.87
N SER A 61 -28.38 -11.82 20.25
CA SER A 61 -29.57 -12.63 20.43
C SER A 61 -29.25 -13.63 21.53
N ASP A 62 -29.68 -13.29 22.75
CA ASP A 62 -29.82 -14.26 23.82
C ASP A 62 -30.80 -15.34 23.36
N THR A 63 -30.29 -16.54 23.13
CA THR A 63 -31.07 -17.76 23.19
C THR A 63 -30.11 -18.85 23.65
N GLU A 64 -30.40 -19.37 24.82
CA GLU A 64 -29.62 -20.40 25.51
C GLU A 64 -29.63 -21.75 24.77
N GLU A 65 -28.48 -22.45 24.89
CA GLU A 65 -28.24 -23.91 24.73
C GLU A 65 -28.22 -24.58 23.33
N PRO A 66 -27.44 -25.66 23.09
CA PRO A 66 -26.11 -26.05 23.61
C PRO A 66 -25.03 -26.10 22.50
N ALA A 67 -23.79 -26.28 22.94
CA ALA A 67 -22.55 -26.40 22.16
C ALA A 67 -22.59 -27.36 20.95
N VAL A 68 -22.18 -26.88 19.78
CA VAL A 68 -21.59 -27.72 18.73
C VAL A 68 -20.33 -27.05 18.18
N ASP A 69 -19.21 -27.72 18.48
CA ASP A 69 -17.87 -27.44 17.99
C ASP A 69 -17.85 -27.33 16.45
N GLY A 70 -17.52 -26.14 15.96
CA GLY A 70 -17.65 -25.85 14.53
C GLY A 70 -16.79 -24.69 14.09
N LYS A 71 -15.47 -24.80 14.27
CA LYS A 71 -14.50 -23.90 13.62
C LYS A 71 -14.66 -24.01 12.10
N ARG A 72 -15.53 -23.16 11.52
CA ARG A 72 -15.61 -22.95 10.06
C ARG A 72 -14.27 -22.39 9.58
N LYS A 73 -13.33 -23.28 9.25
CA LYS A 73 -12.11 -22.93 8.51
C LYS A 73 -12.55 -22.41 7.15
N ARG A 74 -12.52 -21.09 6.98
CA ARG A 74 -12.55 -20.48 5.64
C ARG A 74 -11.40 -21.10 4.86
N ILE A 75 -11.72 -21.90 3.85
CA ILE A 75 -10.75 -22.47 2.91
C ILE A 75 -10.18 -21.27 2.14
N ALA A 76 -9.01 -20.80 2.58
CA ALA A 76 -8.29 -19.77 1.84
C ALA A 76 -7.76 -20.42 0.54
N PRO A 77 -8.00 -19.83 -0.63
CA PRO A 77 -7.43 -20.33 -1.87
C PRO A 77 -5.90 -20.36 -1.74
N LYS A 78 -5.28 -21.45 -2.23
CA LYS A 78 -3.82 -21.60 -2.26
C LYS A 78 -3.24 -20.36 -2.95
N LYS A 79 -2.50 -19.53 -2.21
CA LYS A 79 -1.79 -18.39 -2.80
C LYS A 79 -0.69 -18.97 -3.71
N ASP A 80 -0.64 -18.52 -4.96
CA ASP A 80 0.49 -18.80 -5.83
C ASP A 80 1.80 -18.32 -5.17
N PRO A 81 2.85 -19.16 -5.09
CA PRO A 81 4.12 -18.79 -4.46
C PRO A 81 4.80 -17.58 -5.12
N ASN A 82 4.51 -17.34 -6.40
CA ASN A 82 5.08 -16.24 -7.20
C ASN A 82 4.15 -15.01 -7.32
N ALA A 83 3.01 -15.00 -6.62
CA ALA A 83 2.16 -13.81 -6.62
C ALA A 83 2.73 -12.75 -5.66
N PRO A 84 2.77 -11.47 -6.06
CA PRO A 84 3.18 -10.40 -5.16
C PRO A 84 2.27 -10.39 -3.94
N ARG A 85 2.89 -10.36 -2.75
CA ARG A 85 2.14 -10.28 -1.49
C ARG A 85 1.31 -9.00 -1.50
N ARG A 86 0.03 -9.11 -1.11
CA ARG A 86 -0.83 -7.93 -0.97
C ARG A 86 -0.17 -6.93 -0.04
N PRO A 87 -0.19 -5.63 -0.37
CA PRO A 87 0.35 -4.61 0.52
C PRO A 87 -0.38 -4.70 1.87
N ALA A 88 0.38 -4.68 2.96
CA ALA A 88 -0.18 -4.70 4.29
C ALA A 88 -0.97 -3.41 4.53
N SER A 89 -2.15 -3.52 5.15
CA SER A 89 -2.89 -2.35 5.61
C SER A 89 -2.05 -1.56 6.61
N THR A 90 -2.25 -0.25 6.65
CA THR A 90 -1.51 0.68 7.52
C THR A 90 -1.74 0.38 9.00
N TYR A 91 -2.94 -0.12 9.34
CA TYR A 91 -3.23 -0.66 10.66
C TYR A 91 -2.43 -1.93 10.97
N LEU A 92 -2.29 -2.83 10.00
CA LEU A 92 -1.56 -4.10 10.19
C LEU A 92 -0.07 -3.86 10.41
N LEU A 93 0.50 -2.87 9.70
CA LEU A 93 1.89 -2.44 9.89
C LEU A 93 2.10 -1.81 11.28
N PHE A 94 1.21 -0.89 11.67
CA PHE A 94 1.21 -0.32 13.02
C PHE A 94 1.10 -1.39 14.10
N GLN A 95 0.19 -2.35 13.91
CA GLN A 95 0.06 -3.46 14.85
C GLN A 95 1.34 -4.28 14.94
N ASN A 96 2.06 -4.52 13.85
CA ASN A 96 3.32 -5.26 13.88
C ASN A 96 4.42 -4.52 14.67
N GLU A 97 4.53 -3.19 14.48
CA GLU A 97 5.49 -2.33 15.20
C GLU A 97 5.19 -2.26 16.70
N VAL A 98 3.93 -2.04 17.05
CA VAL A 98 3.52 -1.85 18.45
C VAL A 98 3.47 -3.18 19.19
N ARG A 99 3.08 -4.26 18.52
CA ARG A 99 2.92 -5.57 19.16
C ARG A 99 4.21 -6.10 19.77
N THR A 100 5.36 -5.82 19.16
CA THR A 100 6.66 -6.24 19.72
C THR A 100 6.97 -5.48 21.00
N ALA A 101 6.81 -4.14 20.99
CA ALA A 101 7.03 -3.28 22.16
C ALA A 101 6.05 -3.62 23.29
N THR A 102 4.75 -3.64 23.02
CA THR A 102 3.73 -3.86 24.05
C THR A 102 3.76 -5.30 24.61
N LYS A 103 4.26 -6.28 23.86
CA LYS A 103 4.50 -7.64 24.37
C LYS A 103 5.70 -7.68 25.34
N GLN A 104 6.71 -6.83 25.15
CA GLN A 104 7.83 -6.71 26.08
C GLN A 104 7.39 -6.05 27.38
N ASP A 105 6.58 -5.00 27.29
CA ASP A 105 6.05 -4.28 28.47
C ASP A 105 5.02 -5.12 29.26
N HIS A 106 4.27 -5.96 28.56
CA HIS A 106 3.23 -6.82 29.15
C HIS A 106 3.41 -8.28 28.69
N PRO A 107 4.37 -9.03 29.27
CA PRO A 107 4.59 -10.42 28.88
C PRO A 107 3.47 -11.38 29.32
N ASN A 108 2.64 -10.97 30.29
CA ASN A 108 1.61 -11.80 30.91
C ASN A 108 0.21 -11.67 30.30
N ILE A 109 -0.02 -10.70 29.40
CA ILE A 109 -1.33 -10.52 28.75
C ILE A 109 -1.48 -11.43 27.54
N THR A 110 -2.72 -11.85 27.28
CA THR A 110 -3.00 -12.69 26.11
C THR A 110 -2.87 -11.89 24.83
N ALA A 111 -2.50 -12.56 23.72
CA ALA A 111 -2.37 -11.91 22.41
C ALA A 111 -3.67 -11.23 21.94
N GLN A 112 -4.83 -11.69 22.44
CA GLN A 112 -6.14 -11.11 22.16
C GLN A 112 -6.32 -9.76 22.85
N GLU A 113 -5.98 -9.66 24.14
CA GLU A 113 -6.03 -8.42 24.92
C GLU A 113 -5.04 -7.39 24.36
N LEU A 114 -3.84 -7.85 23.99
CA LEU A 114 -2.82 -7.03 23.33
C LEU A 114 -3.36 -6.40 22.03
N THR A 115 -4.02 -7.20 21.19
CA THR A 115 -4.63 -6.71 19.94
C THR A 115 -5.75 -5.70 20.21
N SER A 116 -6.54 -5.90 21.28
CA SER A 116 -7.57 -4.96 21.69
C SER A 116 -6.99 -3.62 22.13
N LEU A 117 -5.91 -3.64 22.92
CA LEU A 117 -5.21 -2.43 23.36
C LEU A 117 -4.65 -1.64 22.18
N ILE A 118 -3.98 -2.32 21.23
CA ILE A 118 -3.45 -1.70 20.01
C ILE A 118 -4.58 -1.10 19.15
N SER A 119 -5.72 -1.77 19.08
CA SER A 119 -6.90 -1.26 18.34
C SER A 119 -7.44 0.05 18.93
N LYS A 120 -7.45 0.17 20.26
CA LYS A 120 -7.85 1.40 20.97
C LYS A 120 -6.86 2.52 20.68
N MET A 121 -5.56 2.23 20.83
CA MET A 121 -4.50 3.20 20.55
C MET A 121 -4.55 3.70 19.10
N TRP A 122 -4.79 2.81 18.14
CA TRP A 122 -4.99 3.21 16.74
C TRP A 122 -6.23 4.11 16.55
N SER A 123 -7.32 3.84 17.26
CA SER A 123 -8.55 4.63 17.15
C SER A 123 -8.36 6.06 17.68
N GLU A 124 -7.56 6.23 18.73
CA GLU A 124 -7.21 7.52 19.34
C GLU A 124 -6.29 8.39 18.48
N MET A 125 -5.51 7.79 17.57
CA MET A 125 -4.62 8.54 16.68
C MET A 125 -5.36 9.41 15.67
N SER A 126 -4.79 10.59 15.39
CA SER A 126 -5.39 11.55 14.45
C SER A 126 -5.35 11.03 12.99
N PRO A 127 -6.27 11.47 12.12
CA PRO A 127 -6.24 11.11 10.70
C PRO A 127 -4.96 11.58 10.00
N ALA A 128 -4.39 12.71 10.43
CA ALA A 128 -3.12 13.23 9.91
C ALA A 128 -1.94 12.30 10.24
N GLU A 129 -1.82 11.84 11.49
CA GLU A 129 -0.76 10.88 11.88
C GLU A 129 -0.92 9.53 11.18
N LYS A 130 -2.18 9.07 11.05
CA LYS A 130 -2.49 7.87 10.28
C LYS A 130 -2.03 8.02 8.83
N GLN A 131 -2.29 9.17 8.19
CA GLN A 131 -1.91 9.49 6.80
C GLN A 131 -0.39 9.58 6.61
N VAL A 132 0.30 10.31 7.47
CA VAL A 132 1.78 10.39 7.48
C VAL A 132 2.37 8.99 7.60
N ARG A 133 1.80 8.15 8.49
CA ARG A 133 2.21 6.76 8.59
C ARG A 133 1.92 5.96 7.32
N ARG A 134 0.80 6.15 6.62
CA ARG A 134 0.56 5.48 5.32
C ARG A 134 1.64 5.85 4.30
N SER A 135 1.94 7.14 4.19
CA SER A 135 2.88 7.67 3.19
C SER A 135 4.32 7.27 3.50
N PHE A 136 4.76 7.40 4.75
CA PHE A 136 6.10 7.02 5.20
C PHE A 136 6.37 5.52 5.03
N LEU A 137 5.35 4.68 5.26
CA LEU A 137 5.48 3.23 5.17
C LEU A 137 5.54 2.69 3.74
N ILE A 138 4.89 3.33 2.76
CA ILE A 138 5.02 2.92 1.34
C ILE A 138 6.48 3.05 0.89
N LEU A 139 7.16 4.12 1.31
CA LEU A 139 8.57 4.35 0.97
C LEU A 139 9.49 3.35 1.67
N LEU A 140 9.23 3.00 2.93
CA LEU A 140 10.05 2.03 3.67
C LEU A 140 9.90 0.60 3.14
N VAL A 141 8.68 0.14 2.84
CA VAL A 141 8.46 -1.22 2.32
C VAL A 141 9.07 -1.40 0.92
N SER A 142 9.02 -0.37 0.07
CA SER A 142 9.71 -0.38 -1.22
C SER A 142 11.24 -0.39 -1.08
N SER A 143 11.79 0.19 0.00
CA SER A 143 13.24 0.14 0.27
C SER A 143 13.70 -1.20 0.86
N SER A 144 12.86 -1.87 1.68
CA SER A 144 13.22 -3.15 2.29
C SER A 144 13.12 -4.35 1.34
N SER A 145 12.34 -4.25 0.25
CA SER A 145 12.24 -5.33 -0.75
C SER A 145 13.52 -5.54 -1.57
N VAL A 146 14.52 -4.67 -1.45
CA VAL A 146 15.83 -4.81 -2.13
C VAL A 146 16.80 -5.69 -1.32
N ALA A 147 16.46 -6.08 -0.09
CA ALA A 147 17.36 -6.82 0.81
C ALA A 147 17.16 -8.36 0.82
N ASP A 148 16.16 -8.91 0.12
CA ASP A 148 15.90 -10.37 0.04
C ASP A 148 16.19 -10.95 -1.37
N VAL A 149 17.06 -10.29 -2.15
CA VAL A 149 17.66 -10.85 -3.36
C VAL A 149 19.17 -10.97 -3.16
N CYS A 150 19.56 -11.97 -2.38
CA CYS A 150 20.89 -12.59 -2.35
C CYS A 150 20.70 -14.09 -2.12
#